data_AF-A0A5R8PLM1-F1
#
_entry.id   AF-A0A5R8PLM1-F1
#
_cell.length_a   1.000
_cell.length_b   1.000
_cell.length_c   1.000
_cell.angle_alpha   90.00
_cell.angle_beta   90.00
_cell.angle_gamma   90.00
#
_symmetry.space_group_name_H-M   'P 1'
#
loop_
_entity.id
_entity.type
_entity.pdbx_description
1 polymer ?
#
loop_
_entity_poly.entity_id
_entity_poly.type
_entity_poly.pdbx_seq_one_letter_code
_entity_poly.pdbx_strand_id
1 'polypeptide(L)'
;MAATFAEGARIDPARKAMRQLLAGGQSRIHFKKESDPRRRAICSAICELDIQIAVYDATQIRNAASARTACLHAVVEDLAACGGTRLVLETDDSLIDSDKRVLYQAVRKLDVADSLTYHHMRPSAEPILWISDAAAWCVAKGGPWRRRVDPVIDSVRKLV
;
A
#
# COMPACT_ATOMS: atom_id res chain seq x y z
N MET A 1 4.81 -2.81 -6.55
CA MET A 1 3.69 -2.53 -5.62
C MET A 1 4.27 -1.94 -4.33
N ALA A 2 3.48 -1.20 -3.55
CA ALA A 2 3.86 -0.80 -2.19
C ALA A 2 2.71 -1.13 -1.23
N ALA A 3 3.03 -1.43 0.01
CA ALA A 3 2.06 -1.64 1.09
C ALA A 3 2.46 -0.83 2.32
N THR A 4 1.49 -0.19 2.95
CA THR A 4 1.66 0.55 4.20
C THR A 4 1.29 -0.34 5.38
N PHE A 5 2.20 -0.47 6.33
CA PHE A 5 2.05 -1.18 7.59
C PHE A 5 1.93 -0.17 8.72
N ALA A 6 1.05 -0.42 9.67
CA ALA A 6 0.89 0.39 10.86
C ALA A 6 0.28 -0.46 11.97
N GLU A 7 0.67 -0.18 13.21
CA GLU A 7 0.01 -0.75 14.37
C GLU A 7 -1.45 -0.27 14.45
N GLY A 8 -2.35 -1.10 14.99
CA GLY A 8 -3.77 -0.79 15.08
C GLY A 8 -4.06 0.57 15.74
N ALA A 9 -3.29 0.94 16.76
CA ALA A 9 -3.41 2.22 17.47
C ALA A 9 -3.01 3.45 16.62
N ARG A 10 -2.25 3.25 15.53
CA ARG A 10 -1.77 4.33 14.64
C ARG A 10 -2.64 4.53 13.41
N ILE A 11 -3.53 3.58 13.10
CA ILE A 11 -4.40 3.60 11.92
C ILE A 11 -5.31 4.84 11.89
N ASP A 12 -6.07 5.11 12.95
CA ASP A 12 -7.01 6.23 12.95
C ASP A 12 -6.33 7.62 12.96
N PRO A 13 -5.24 7.83 13.73
CA PRO A 13 -4.40 9.03 13.57
C PRO A 13 -3.90 9.22 12.14
N ALA A 14 -3.37 8.17 11.49
CA ALA A 14 -2.89 8.24 10.11
C ALA A 14 -4.02 8.58 9.13
N ARG A 15 -5.20 7.96 9.27
CA ARG A 15 -6.38 8.29 8.46
C ARG A 15 -6.79 9.74 8.62
N LYS A 16 -6.78 10.27 9.86
CA LYS A 16 -7.13 11.67 10.14
C LYS A 16 -6.15 12.62 9.47
N ALA A 17 -4.84 12.39 9.62
CA ALA A 17 -3.80 13.20 8.99
C ALA A 17 -3.94 13.21 7.47
N MET A 18 -4.13 12.03 6.84
CA MET A 18 -4.31 11.96 5.38
C MET A 18 -5.58 12.69 4.90
N ARG A 19 -6.69 12.62 5.64
CA ARG A 19 -7.91 13.36 5.31
C ARG A 19 -7.74 14.88 5.38
N GLN A 20 -6.93 15.38 6.32
CA GLN A 20 -6.66 16.82 6.45
C GLN A 20 -5.90 17.40 5.24
N LEU A 21 -5.24 16.54 4.44
CA LEU A 21 -4.55 16.96 3.23
C LEU A 21 -5.48 17.16 2.04
N LEU A 22 -6.74 16.69 2.09
CA LEU A 22 -7.69 16.85 0.99
C LEU A 22 -7.93 18.33 0.68
N ALA A 23 -7.86 18.68 -0.60
CA ALA A 23 -8.31 20.00 -1.06
C ALA A 23 -9.84 20.03 -1.13
N GLY A 24 -10.42 21.23 -1.16
CA GLY A 24 -11.87 21.41 -1.22
C GLY A 24 -12.52 20.57 -2.33
N GLY A 25 -13.51 19.76 -1.95
CA GLY A 25 -14.26 18.89 -2.86
C GLY A 25 -13.58 17.55 -3.21
N GLN A 26 -12.34 17.29 -2.78
CA GLN A 26 -11.71 15.98 -2.99
C GLN A 26 -12.28 14.93 -2.01
N SER A 27 -12.64 13.76 -2.53
CA SER A 27 -13.00 12.60 -1.70
C SER A 27 -11.81 11.64 -1.47
N ARG A 28 -10.72 11.81 -2.23
CA ARG A 28 -9.47 11.05 -2.12
C ARG A 28 -8.30 11.86 -2.67
N ILE A 29 -7.08 11.49 -2.28
CA ILE A 29 -5.85 11.92 -2.95
C ILE A 29 -5.55 10.97 -4.10
N HIS A 30 -5.47 11.50 -5.31
CA HIS A 30 -4.95 10.75 -6.45
C HIS A 30 -3.56 11.28 -6.76
N PHE A 31 -2.53 10.69 -6.12
CA PHE A 31 -1.21 11.32 -5.99
C PHE A 31 -0.57 11.70 -7.32
N LYS A 32 -0.71 10.82 -8.33
CA LYS A 32 -0.26 11.08 -9.71
C LYS A 32 -0.90 12.31 -10.35
N LYS A 33 -2.09 12.76 -9.94
CA LYS A 33 -2.77 13.94 -10.50
C LYS A 33 -2.49 15.24 -9.73
N GLU A 34 -1.82 15.15 -8.58
CA GLU A 34 -1.50 16.32 -7.76
C GLU A 34 -0.38 17.18 -8.39
N SER A 35 -0.35 18.47 -8.08
CA SER A 35 0.76 19.35 -8.47
C SER A 35 2.04 19.00 -7.69
N ASP A 36 3.21 19.34 -8.23
CA ASP A 36 4.48 19.07 -7.56
C ASP A 36 4.58 19.68 -6.15
N PRO A 37 4.20 20.94 -5.89
CA PRO A 37 4.16 21.48 -4.53
C PRO A 37 3.29 20.64 -3.59
N ARG A 38 2.13 20.17 -4.07
CA ARG A 38 1.19 19.36 -3.30
C ARG A 38 1.71 17.94 -3.04
N ARG A 39 2.33 17.30 -4.04
CA ARG A 39 3.04 16.01 -3.86
C ARG A 39 4.11 16.12 -2.78
N ARG A 40 4.89 17.21 -2.76
CA ARG A 40 5.91 17.43 -1.71
C ARG A 40 5.28 17.53 -0.33
N ALA A 41 4.22 18.32 -0.17
CA ALA A 41 3.51 18.45 1.11
C ALA A 41 2.92 17.11 1.58
N ILE A 42 2.35 16.33 0.67
CA ILE A 42 1.83 15.00 0.98
C ILE A 42 2.95 14.04 1.40
N CYS A 43 4.08 14.02 0.69
CA CYS A 43 5.23 13.20 1.11
C CYS A 43 5.75 13.59 2.49
N SER A 44 5.89 14.90 2.76
CA SER A 44 6.31 15.38 4.08
C SER A 44 5.36 14.89 5.18
N ALA A 45 4.05 15.05 4.98
CA ALA A 45 3.06 14.59 5.94
C ALA A 45 3.07 13.07 6.14
N ILE A 46 3.29 12.28 5.08
CA ILE A 46 3.45 10.82 5.17
C ILE A 46 4.65 10.47 6.06
N CYS A 47 5.76 11.18 5.92
CA CYS A 47 6.98 10.92 6.69
C CYS A 47 6.88 11.32 8.17
N GLU A 48 5.85 12.06 8.56
CA GLU A 48 5.56 12.40 9.95
C GLU A 48 4.67 11.36 10.65
N LEU A 49 4.14 10.38 9.90
CA LEU A 49 3.28 9.33 10.45
C LEU A 49 4.11 8.18 11.05
N ASP A 50 3.59 7.58 12.11
CA ASP A 50 4.12 6.36 12.70
C ASP A 50 3.66 5.13 11.91
N ILE A 51 4.20 4.99 10.70
CA ILE A 51 3.88 3.95 9.71
C ILE A 51 5.17 3.47 9.03
N GLN A 52 5.10 2.26 8.47
CA GLN A 52 6.16 1.67 7.66
C GLN A 52 5.64 1.36 6.26
N ILE A 53 6.52 1.37 5.26
CA ILE A 53 6.18 1.03 3.89
C ILE A 53 7.12 -0.06 3.39
N ALA A 54 6.55 -1.17 2.92
CA ALA A 54 7.28 -2.18 2.17
C ALA A 54 7.03 -1.99 0.67
N VAL A 55 8.08 -2.11 -0.12
CA VAL A 55 8.03 -2.08 -1.58
C VAL A 55 8.28 -3.48 -2.13
N TYR A 56 7.38 -3.93 -2.99
CA TYR A 56 7.49 -5.20 -3.71
C TYR A 56 7.82 -4.91 -5.17
N ASP A 57 9.08 -5.09 -5.54
CA ASP A 57 9.60 -4.86 -6.87
C ASP A 57 9.45 -6.12 -7.73
N ALA A 58 8.39 -6.15 -8.54
CA ALA A 58 8.09 -7.22 -9.49
C ALA A 58 8.52 -6.88 -10.93
N THR A 59 9.45 -5.94 -11.13
CA THR A 59 9.85 -5.48 -12.47
C THR A 59 10.52 -6.57 -13.33
N GLN A 60 11.03 -7.64 -12.71
CA GLN A 60 11.58 -8.80 -13.42
C GLN A 60 10.50 -9.76 -13.95
N ILE A 61 9.26 -9.65 -13.44
CA ILE A 61 8.15 -10.52 -13.83
C ILE A 61 7.39 -9.85 -14.98
N ARG A 62 7.57 -10.37 -16.20
CA ARG A 62 7.01 -9.76 -17.43
C ARG A 62 5.48 -9.76 -17.47
N ASN A 63 4.85 -10.82 -16.98
CA ASN A 63 3.39 -10.93 -16.99
C ASN A 63 2.80 -10.16 -15.81
N ALA A 64 1.94 -9.17 -16.09
CA ALA A 64 1.36 -8.31 -15.06
C ALA A 64 0.51 -9.07 -14.01
N ALA A 65 -0.22 -10.10 -14.44
CA ALA A 65 -1.03 -10.92 -13.52
C ALA A 65 -0.13 -11.78 -12.61
N SER A 66 0.94 -12.36 -13.16
CA SER A 66 1.96 -13.07 -12.37
C SER A 66 2.68 -12.13 -11.40
N ALA A 67 3.04 -10.92 -11.86
CA ALA A 67 3.68 -9.90 -11.03
C ALA A 67 2.79 -9.49 -9.84
N ARG A 68 1.49 -9.29 -10.10
CA ARG A 68 0.48 -9.02 -9.06
C ARG A 68 0.34 -10.19 -8.09
N THR A 69 0.27 -11.41 -8.61
CA THR A 69 0.17 -12.63 -7.79
C THR A 69 1.37 -12.76 -6.85
N ALA A 70 2.60 -12.60 -7.37
CA ALA A 70 3.82 -12.63 -6.57
C ALA A 70 3.84 -11.53 -5.50
N CYS A 71 3.40 -10.32 -5.86
CA CYS A 71 3.24 -9.20 -4.92
C CYS A 71 2.26 -9.52 -3.78
N LEU A 72 1.08 -10.08 -4.09
CA LEU A 72 0.08 -10.44 -3.08
C LEU A 72 0.58 -11.57 -2.17
N HIS A 73 1.25 -12.59 -2.71
CA HIS A 73 1.90 -13.62 -1.89
C HIS A 73 2.92 -13.02 -0.93
N ALA A 74 3.80 -12.16 -1.43
CA ALA A 74 4.84 -11.53 -0.62
C ALA A 74 4.24 -10.67 0.52
N VAL A 75 3.17 -9.91 0.25
CA VAL A 75 2.47 -9.15 1.31
C VAL A 75 1.89 -10.06 2.39
N VAL A 76 1.26 -11.17 2.00
CA VAL A 76 0.69 -12.12 2.97
C VAL A 76 1.79 -12.81 3.79
N GLU A 77 2.95 -13.11 3.18
CA GLU A 77 4.12 -13.61 3.90
C GLU A 77 4.60 -12.62 4.97
N ASP A 78 4.72 -11.34 4.62
CA ASP A 78 5.16 -10.30 5.56
C ASP A 78 4.14 -10.11 6.70
N LEU A 79 2.85 -10.10 6.37
CA LEU A 79 1.78 -10.03 7.38
C LEU A 79 1.77 -11.24 8.29
N ALA A 80 1.97 -12.46 7.76
CA ALA A 80 2.07 -13.65 8.58
C ALA A 80 3.28 -13.59 9.53
N ALA A 81 4.43 -13.11 9.03
CA ALA A 81 5.65 -12.99 9.82
C ALA A 81 5.55 -11.95 10.94
N CYS A 82 4.84 -10.85 10.73
CA CYS A 82 4.67 -9.79 11.73
C CYS A 82 3.39 -9.90 12.57
N GLY A 83 2.60 -10.96 12.41
CA GLY A 83 1.33 -11.14 13.12
C GLY A 83 0.25 -10.15 12.70
N GLY A 84 0.30 -9.65 11.47
CA GLY A 84 -0.70 -8.76 10.91
C GLY A 84 -2.07 -9.42 10.80
N THR A 85 -3.12 -8.68 11.15
CA THR A 85 -4.50 -9.21 11.28
C THR A 85 -5.46 -8.70 10.20
N ARG A 86 -5.05 -7.68 9.44
CA ARG A 86 -5.90 -7.04 8.43
C ARG A 86 -5.11 -6.52 7.24
N LEU A 87 -5.52 -6.95 6.05
CA LEU A 87 -5.07 -6.44 4.76
C LEU A 87 -6.20 -5.67 4.07
N VAL A 88 -5.90 -4.48 3.53
CA VAL A 88 -6.83 -3.71 2.70
C VAL A 88 -6.20 -3.46 1.34
N LEU A 89 -6.94 -3.77 0.29
CA LEU A 89 -6.57 -3.57 -1.11
C LEU A 89 -7.47 -2.49 -1.72
N GLU A 90 -6.91 -1.69 -2.62
CA GLU A 90 -7.72 -0.82 -3.47
C GLU A 90 -8.60 -1.66 -4.39
N THR A 91 -9.88 -1.28 -4.49
CA THR A 91 -10.83 -1.95 -5.38
C THR A 91 -10.58 -1.59 -6.84
N ASP A 92 -10.20 -2.60 -7.62
CA ASP A 92 -10.27 -2.62 -9.08
C ASP A 92 -11.22 -3.76 -9.48
N ASP A 93 -12.39 -3.42 -10.00
CA ASP A 93 -13.48 -4.40 -10.26
C ASP A 93 -13.04 -5.52 -11.22
N SER A 94 -12.04 -5.26 -12.07
CA SER A 94 -11.48 -6.27 -12.99
C SER A 94 -10.55 -7.28 -12.32
N LEU A 95 -10.04 -6.97 -11.11
CA LEU A 95 -9.03 -7.75 -10.40
C LEU A 95 -9.55 -8.42 -9.13
N ILE A 96 -10.71 -8.01 -8.60
CA ILE A 96 -11.26 -8.52 -7.32
C ILE A 96 -11.27 -10.05 -7.26
N ASP A 97 -11.79 -10.71 -8.30
CA ASP A 97 -11.96 -12.17 -8.28
C ASP A 97 -10.63 -12.92 -8.37
N SER A 98 -9.67 -12.40 -9.15
CA SER A 98 -8.32 -12.97 -9.18
C SER A 98 -7.60 -12.75 -7.85
N ASP A 99 -7.72 -11.57 -7.26
CA ASP A 99 -7.06 -11.23 -5.98
C ASP A 99 -7.61 -12.10 -4.86
N LYS A 100 -8.93 -12.24 -4.77
CA LYS A 100 -9.58 -13.12 -3.78
C LYS A 100 -9.09 -14.56 -3.90
N ARG A 101 -8.91 -15.09 -5.12
CA ARG A 101 -8.39 -16.45 -5.34
C ARG A 101 -6.96 -16.59 -4.82
N VAL A 102 -6.09 -15.63 -5.15
CA VAL A 102 -4.69 -15.63 -4.69
C VAL A 102 -4.61 -15.53 -3.17
N LEU A 103 -5.35 -14.58 -2.56
CA LEU A 103 -5.35 -14.37 -1.11
C LEU A 103 -5.91 -15.57 -0.36
N TYR A 104 -7.01 -16.16 -0.84
CA TYR A 104 -7.62 -17.36 -0.27
C TYR A 104 -6.61 -18.52 -0.15
N GLN A 105 -5.79 -18.71 -1.19
CA GLN A 105 -4.74 -19.74 -1.21
C GLN A 105 -3.57 -19.34 -0.30
N ALA A 106 -3.12 -18.08 -0.37
CA ALA A 106 -1.96 -17.59 0.36
C ALA A 106 -2.16 -17.70 1.89
N VAL A 107 -3.30 -17.23 2.42
CA VAL A 107 -3.54 -17.24 3.88
C VAL A 107 -3.64 -18.66 4.44
N ARG A 108 -4.12 -19.64 3.66
CA ARG A 108 -4.17 -21.06 4.07
C ARG A 108 -2.82 -21.72 4.01
N LYS A 109 -2.05 -21.44 2.95
CA LYS A 109 -0.68 -21.96 2.80
C LYS A 109 0.21 -21.53 3.98
N LEU A 110 -0.02 -20.34 4.51
CA LEU A 110 0.73 -19.76 5.62
C LEU A 110 0.07 -19.96 6.99
N ASP A 111 -1.04 -20.72 7.06
CA ASP A 111 -1.77 -21.01 8.30
C ASP A 111 -2.23 -19.77 9.09
N VAL A 112 -2.63 -18.71 8.38
CA VAL A 112 -3.14 -17.45 8.95
C VAL A 112 -4.57 -17.15 8.53
N ALA A 113 -5.30 -18.14 8.01
CA ALA A 113 -6.66 -17.95 7.52
C ALA A 113 -7.65 -17.50 8.61
N ASP A 114 -7.41 -17.87 9.87
CA ASP A 114 -8.28 -17.53 11.00
C ASP A 114 -7.88 -16.22 11.70
N SER A 115 -6.67 -15.71 11.44
CA SER A 115 -6.12 -14.51 12.10
C SER A 115 -5.97 -13.31 11.17
N LEU A 116 -5.83 -13.53 9.85
CA LEU A 116 -5.65 -12.48 8.85
C LEU A 116 -6.90 -12.32 7.96
N THR A 117 -7.58 -11.18 8.10
CA THR A 117 -8.69 -10.78 7.24
C THR A 117 -8.20 -9.93 6.07
N TYR A 118 -8.85 -10.04 4.92
CA TYR A 118 -8.54 -9.20 3.75
C TYR A 118 -9.79 -8.58 3.13
N HIS A 119 -9.70 -7.29 2.78
CA HIS A 119 -10.81 -6.50 2.24
C HIS A 119 -10.40 -5.74 0.99
N HIS A 120 -11.35 -5.55 0.07
CA HIS A 120 -11.23 -4.60 -1.02
C HIS A 120 -12.05 -3.36 -0.67
N MET A 121 -11.43 -2.19 -0.72
CA MET A 121 -12.07 -0.92 -0.40
C MET A 121 -11.85 0.11 -1.50
N ARG A 122 -12.86 0.96 -1.74
CA ARG A 122 -12.70 2.12 -2.62
C ARG A 122 -11.72 3.10 -1.96
N PRO A 123 -10.86 3.80 -2.72
CA PRO A 123 -9.90 4.73 -2.14
C PRO A 123 -10.52 5.82 -1.27
N SER A 124 -11.71 6.31 -1.61
CA SER A 124 -12.41 7.33 -0.81
C SER A 124 -12.80 6.84 0.59
N ALA A 125 -12.91 5.53 0.80
CA ALA A 125 -13.29 4.93 2.08
C ALA A 125 -12.07 4.69 3.00
N GLU A 126 -10.88 4.45 2.44
CA GLU A 126 -9.67 4.13 3.20
C GLU A 126 -8.49 5.06 2.81
N PRO A 127 -8.24 6.11 3.61
CA PRO A 127 -7.15 7.06 3.34
C PRO A 127 -5.74 6.48 3.34
N ILE A 128 -5.50 5.37 4.04
CA ILE A 128 -4.17 4.75 4.08
C ILE A 128 -3.78 4.18 2.70
N LEU A 129 -4.75 3.81 1.86
CA LEU A 129 -4.47 3.39 0.48
C LEU A 129 -3.75 4.49 -0.33
N TRP A 130 -3.99 5.77 -0.01
CA TRP A 130 -3.35 6.89 -0.71
C TRP A 130 -1.84 6.96 -0.40
N ILE A 131 -1.43 6.51 0.78
CA ILE A 131 -0.03 6.44 1.20
C ILE A 131 0.71 5.42 0.32
N SER A 132 0.11 4.24 0.14
CA SER A 132 0.67 3.19 -0.71
C SER A 132 0.73 3.62 -2.19
N ASP A 133 -0.29 4.31 -2.72
CA ASP A 133 -0.27 4.91 -4.08
C ASP A 133 0.88 5.92 -4.22
N ALA A 134 1.00 6.85 -3.25
CA ALA A 134 2.04 7.87 -3.24
C ALA A 134 3.44 7.25 -3.22
N ALA A 135 3.69 6.30 -2.32
CA ALA A 135 4.98 5.63 -2.20
C ALA A 135 5.33 4.83 -3.46
N ALA A 136 4.38 4.05 -4.01
CA ALA A 136 4.59 3.31 -5.25
C ALA A 136 4.96 4.26 -6.41
N TRP A 137 4.28 5.39 -6.52
CA TRP A 137 4.60 6.41 -7.54
C TRP A 137 5.99 7.03 -7.32
N CYS A 138 6.31 7.43 -6.10
CA CYS A 138 7.60 8.04 -5.76
C CYS A 138 8.77 7.10 -6.04
N VAL A 139 8.62 5.82 -5.70
CA VAL A 139 9.60 4.79 -5.98
C VAL A 139 9.77 4.59 -7.49
N ALA A 140 8.67 4.43 -8.22
CA ALA A 140 8.72 4.24 -9.67
C ALA A 140 9.30 5.46 -10.41
N LYS A 141 9.01 6.68 -9.92
CA LYS A 141 9.55 7.92 -10.50
C LYS A 141 11.04 8.10 -10.20
N GLY A 142 11.52 7.59 -9.08
CA GLY A 142 12.93 7.62 -8.69
C GLY A 142 13.44 9.01 -8.29
N GLY A 143 14.77 9.15 -8.23
CA GLY A 143 15.46 10.42 -8.05
C GLY A 143 15.01 11.21 -6.80
N PRO A 144 14.73 12.52 -6.91
CA PRO A 144 14.26 13.33 -5.79
C PRO A 144 12.91 12.90 -5.21
N TRP A 145 12.09 12.14 -5.93
CA TRP A 145 10.79 11.67 -5.43
C TRP A 145 10.94 10.45 -4.56
N ARG A 146 11.78 9.50 -4.95
CA ARG A 146 12.15 8.35 -4.09
C ARG A 146 12.70 8.82 -2.74
N ARG A 147 13.66 9.75 -2.76
CA ARG A 147 14.29 10.32 -1.55
C ARG A 147 13.31 10.95 -0.56
N ARG A 148 12.13 11.38 -1.00
CA ARG A 148 11.13 11.99 -0.12
C ARG A 148 10.37 11.00 0.74
N VAL A 149 10.28 9.74 0.30
CA VAL A 149 9.56 8.68 1.02
C VAL A 149 10.52 7.65 1.62
N ASP A 150 11.82 7.71 1.30
CA ASP A 150 12.85 6.85 1.88
C ASP A 150 12.79 6.74 3.43
N PRO A 151 12.51 7.82 4.20
CA PRO A 151 12.45 7.71 5.66
C PRO A 151 11.40 6.73 6.21
N VAL A 152 10.34 6.46 5.44
CA VAL A 152 9.28 5.52 5.83
C VAL A 152 9.31 4.22 5.02
N ILE A 153 10.24 4.07 4.07
CA ILE A 153 10.45 2.79 3.38
C ILE A 153 11.32 1.91 4.28
N ASP A 154 10.69 0.90 4.85
CA ASP A 154 11.35 -0.09 5.71
C ASP A 154 12.08 -1.15 4.87
N SER A 155 11.46 -1.59 3.77
CA SER A 155 12.00 -2.67 2.95
C SER A 155 11.69 -2.54 1.46
N VAL A 156 12.58 -3.13 0.65
CA VAL A 156 12.38 -3.33 -0.79
C VAL A 156 12.66 -4.79 -1.13
N ARG A 157 11.61 -5.57 -1.38
CA ARG A 157 11.69 -6.98 -1.78
C ARG A 157 11.68 -7.09 -3.30
N LYS A 158 12.78 -7.58 -3.88
CA LYS A 158 12.83 -7.94 -5.31
C LYS A 158 12.16 -9.30 -5.50
N LEU A 159 11.17 -9.35 -6.37
CA LEU A 159 10.42 -10.55 -6.71
C LEU A 159 10.91 -11.07 -8.05
N VAL A 160 11.16 -12.38 -8.11
CA VAL A 160 11.71 -13.09 -9.28
C VAL A 160 10.76 -14.20 -9.73
#